data_AF-A0A9E0HE78-F1
#
_entry.id   AF-A0A9E0HE78-F1
#
_cell.length_a   1.000
_cell.length_b   1.000
_cell.length_c   1.000
_cell.angle_alpha   90.00
_cell.angle_beta   90.00
_cell.angle_gamma   90.00
#
_symmetry.space_group_name_H-M   'P 1'
#
loop_
_entity.id
_entity.type
_entity.pdbx_description
1 polymer ?
#
loop_
_entity_poly.entity_id
_entity_poly.type
_entity_poly.pdbx_seq_one_letter_code
_entity_poly.pdbx_strand_id
1 'polypeptide(L)'
;MPDPARRPQSEEDLLPKKEVTATAAARLAQARNAITATKAVMNFGAGNQVEALKKTNLNSMARLQVMREDSYWEIAPEVRAIAGANPEALIAAKADLAHGGNCGEHAWVAYHYLRQNAAGQHIQVSAKDGLDHAFVLIGDVQGEDKDNEIAVADPWPTRARACLWEDHFAFTPDRTKIEDYASMVADGESKKAAIAAGLRLSAEGQAYVNAKASQEETDEVVGKSKEYHLWNHPNTEANGHRFNYVDQDGH
;
A
#
# COMPACT_ATOMS: atom_id res chain seq x y z
N MET A 1 -0.50 12.36 46.50
CA MET A 1 0.09 12.65 45.17
C MET A 1 -0.13 11.41 44.32
N PRO A 2 -1.01 11.41 43.32
CA PRO A 2 -1.14 10.30 42.39
C PRO A 2 0.16 10.18 41.59
N ASP A 3 0.69 8.96 41.53
CA ASP A 3 1.83 8.58 40.68
C ASP A 3 1.56 9.01 39.23
N PRO A 4 2.46 9.76 38.55
CA PRO A 4 2.28 10.13 37.16
C PRO A 4 2.33 8.89 36.26
N ALA A 5 1.17 8.25 36.17
CA ALA A 5 0.70 7.32 35.16
C ALA A 5 1.79 6.76 34.24
N ARG A 6 2.35 5.61 34.64
CA ARG A 6 3.00 4.68 33.72
C ARG A 6 2.01 4.42 32.59
N ARG A 7 2.24 5.03 31.42
CA ARG A 7 1.43 4.76 30.23
C ARG A 7 1.42 3.24 30.05
N PRO A 8 0.26 2.60 29.85
CA PRO A 8 0.24 1.18 29.55
C PRO A 8 1.18 0.96 28.35
N GLN A 9 2.14 0.05 28.51
CA GLN A 9 3.03 -0.33 27.41
C GLN A 9 2.16 -0.74 26.23
N SER A 10 2.41 -0.12 25.09
CA SER A 10 1.74 -0.50 23.85
C SER A 10 2.19 -1.90 23.45
N GLU A 11 1.38 -2.61 22.66
CA GLU A 11 1.81 -3.90 22.07
C GLU A 11 3.10 -3.76 21.25
N GLU A 12 3.35 -2.57 20.69
CA GLU A 12 4.60 -2.27 20.01
C GLU A 12 5.77 -2.27 20.99
N ASP A 13 5.66 -1.68 22.18
CA ASP A 13 6.75 -1.64 23.18
C ASP A 13 7.24 -3.04 23.63
N LEU A 14 6.46 -4.09 23.37
CA LEU A 14 6.78 -5.48 23.71
C LEU A 14 7.47 -6.25 22.57
N LEU A 15 7.57 -5.68 21.37
CA LEU A 15 8.22 -6.33 20.24
C LEU A 15 9.75 -6.40 20.42
N PRO A 16 10.40 -7.45 19.89
CA PRO A 16 11.85 -7.53 19.86
C PRO A 16 12.44 -6.33 19.12
N LYS A 17 13.51 -5.77 19.67
CA LYS A 17 14.25 -4.66 19.04
C LYS A 17 15.19 -5.20 17.98
N LYS A 18 15.31 -4.48 16.86
CA LYS A 18 16.30 -4.74 15.81
C LYS A 18 17.01 -3.43 15.48
N GLU A 19 18.32 -3.40 15.69
CA GLU A 19 19.14 -2.24 15.37
C GLU A 19 19.28 -2.08 13.85
N VAL A 20 19.20 -0.84 13.37
CA VAL A 20 19.31 -0.51 11.95
C VAL A 20 20.26 0.67 11.71
N THR A 21 20.79 0.77 10.50
CA THR A 21 21.60 1.93 10.08
C THR A 21 20.73 3.19 10.00
N ALA A 22 21.35 4.37 10.05
CA ALA A 22 20.64 5.64 9.86
C ALA A 22 19.91 5.71 8.50
N THR A 23 20.52 5.15 7.45
CA THR A 23 19.91 5.02 6.12
C THR A 23 18.63 4.19 6.17
N ALA A 24 18.71 2.99 6.76
CA ALA A 24 17.57 2.11 6.93
C ALA A 24 16.45 2.75 7.79
N ALA A 25 16.81 3.43 8.89
CA ALA A 25 15.87 4.15 9.74
C ALA A 25 15.11 5.25 8.97
N ALA A 26 15.82 6.04 8.16
CA ALA A 26 15.21 7.09 7.35
C ALA A 26 14.24 6.52 6.29
N ARG A 27 14.62 5.43 5.62
CA ARG A 27 13.76 4.74 4.63
C ARG A 27 12.55 4.11 5.29
N LEU A 28 12.70 3.48 6.47
CA LEU A 28 11.59 2.97 7.26
C LEU A 28 10.61 4.08 7.67
N ALA A 29 11.10 5.27 8.05
CA ALA A 29 10.24 6.40 8.36
C ALA A 29 9.42 6.85 7.13
N GLN A 30 10.03 6.91 5.95
CA GLN A 30 9.32 7.21 4.71
C GLN A 30 8.28 6.14 4.36
N ALA A 31 8.63 4.86 4.53
CA ALA A 31 7.68 3.75 4.33
C ALA A 31 6.47 3.86 5.27
N ARG A 32 6.67 4.18 6.56
CA ARG A 32 5.57 4.39 7.52
C ARG A 32 4.66 5.54 7.09
N ASN A 33 5.23 6.64 6.61
CA ASN A 33 4.48 7.79 6.12
C ASN A 33 3.67 7.43 4.87
N ALA A 34 4.26 6.71 3.92
CA ALA A 34 3.59 6.24 2.71
C ALA A 34 2.45 5.26 3.02
N ILE A 35 2.68 4.34 3.97
CA ILE A 35 1.65 3.41 4.44
C ILE A 35 0.48 4.18 5.06
N THR A 36 0.78 5.13 5.95
CA THR A 36 -0.23 5.95 6.64
C THR A 36 -1.05 6.77 5.65
N ALA A 37 -0.39 7.44 4.71
CA ALA A 37 -1.06 8.23 3.68
C ALA A 37 -1.95 7.36 2.78
N THR A 38 -1.46 6.19 2.37
CA THR A 38 -2.23 5.26 1.53
C THR A 38 -3.42 4.69 2.28
N LYS A 39 -3.27 4.31 3.56
CA LYS A 39 -4.39 3.84 4.39
C LYS A 39 -5.44 4.92 4.64
N ALA A 40 -5.03 6.19 4.71
CA ALA A 40 -5.98 7.30 4.83
C ALA A 40 -6.84 7.46 3.56
N VAL A 41 -6.25 7.21 2.39
CA VAL A 41 -6.96 7.17 1.10
C VAL A 41 -7.85 5.92 1.01
N MET A 42 -7.27 4.74 1.26
CA MET A 42 -7.92 3.42 1.18
C MET A 42 -8.59 3.04 2.51
N ASN A 43 -9.36 3.97 3.07
CA ASN A 43 -9.93 3.84 4.42
C ASN A 43 -11.03 2.75 4.55
N PHE A 44 -11.52 2.20 3.43
CA PHE A 44 -12.40 1.04 3.39
C PHE A 44 -11.64 -0.30 3.38
N GLY A 45 -10.31 -0.27 3.27
CA GLY A 45 -9.47 -1.46 3.09
C GLY A 45 -9.50 -1.98 1.64
N ALA A 46 -8.84 -3.12 1.41
CA ALA A 46 -8.76 -3.69 0.07
C ALA A 46 -9.98 -4.51 -0.33
N GLY A 47 -10.26 -4.57 -1.64
CA GLY A 47 -11.42 -5.27 -2.20
C GLY A 47 -11.38 -6.80 -2.15
N ASN A 48 -10.27 -7.40 -1.68
CA ASN A 48 -10.15 -8.84 -1.49
C ASN A 48 -9.78 -9.23 -0.05
N GLN A 49 -9.73 -8.28 0.90
CA GLN A 49 -9.39 -8.57 2.28
C GLN A 49 -10.61 -8.97 3.08
N VAL A 50 -10.61 -10.18 3.64
CA VAL A 50 -11.75 -10.71 4.40
C VAL A 50 -12.21 -9.74 5.50
N GLU A 51 -11.28 -9.14 6.23
CA GLU A 51 -11.60 -8.18 7.30
C GLU A 51 -12.29 -6.91 6.75
N ALA A 52 -11.78 -6.35 5.65
CA ALA A 52 -12.36 -5.19 4.99
C ALA A 52 -13.75 -5.49 4.40
N LEU A 53 -13.89 -6.65 3.76
CA LEU A 53 -15.14 -7.12 3.16
C LEU A 53 -16.25 -7.27 4.21
N LYS A 54 -15.93 -7.88 5.37
CA LYS A 54 -16.86 -7.97 6.49
C LYS A 54 -17.20 -6.59 7.06
N LYS A 55 -16.19 -5.76 7.34
CA LYS A 55 -16.38 -4.44 7.96
C LYS A 55 -17.21 -3.48 7.11
N THR A 56 -17.14 -3.63 5.79
CA THR A 56 -17.74 -2.70 4.84
C THR A 56 -18.96 -3.26 4.09
N ASN A 57 -19.40 -4.48 4.43
CA ASN A 57 -20.47 -5.20 3.74
C ASN A 57 -20.22 -5.26 2.21
N LEU A 58 -19.05 -5.77 1.82
CA LEU A 58 -18.52 -5.82 0.45
C LEU A 58 -18.32 -4.47 -0.25
N ASN A 59 -18.49 -3.32 0.42
CA ASN A 59 -18.24 -2.02 -0.23
C ASN A 59 -16.77 -1.85 -0.65
N SER A 60 -15.79 -2.42 0.06
CA SER A 60 -14.40 -2.40 -0.41
C SER A 60 -14.22 -3.13 -1.75
N MET A 61 -14.99 -4.19 -2.01
CA MET A 61 -15.02 -4.90 -3.29
C MET A 61 -15.71 -4.05 -4.37
N ALA A 62 -16.84 -3.41 -4.05
CA ALA A 62 -17.52 -2.52 -4.99
C ALA A 62 -16.62 -1.34 -5.40
N ARG A 63 -15.88 -0.74 -4.46
CA ARG A 63 -14.92 0.33 -4.73
C ARG A 63 -13.75 -0.13 -5.60
N LEU A 64 -13.25 -1.36 -5.40
CA LEU A 64 -12.25 -1.97 -6.29
C LEU A 64 -12.81 -2.13 -7.72
N GLN A 65 -14.06 -2.57 -7.86
CA GLN A 65 -14.69 -2.66 -9.18
C GLN A 65 -14.87 -1.28 -9.82
N VAL A 66 -15.28 -0.26 -9.04
CA VAL A 66 -15.34 1.13 -9.51
C VAL A 66 -13.99 1.57 -10.05
N MET A 67 -12.92 1.31 -9.30
CA MET A 67 -11.56 1.69 -9.68
C MET A 67 -11.15 1.08 -11.04
N ARG A 68 -11.50 -0.18 -11.30
CA ARG A 68 -11.02 -0.93 -12.48
C ARG A 68 -11.90 -0.84 -13.72
N GLU A 69 -13.18 -0.51 -13.58
CA GLU A 69 -14.12 -0.44 -14.70
C GLU A 69 -14.12 0.95 -15.35
N ASP A 70 -13.63 1.04 -16.59
CA ASP A 70 -13.43 2.30 -17.29
C ASP A 70 -14.75 3.06 -17.55
N SER A 71 -15.88 2.37 -17.69
CA SER A 71 -17.19 3.00 -17.88
C SER A 71 -17.66 3.84 -16.68
N TYR A 72 -17.07 3.64 -15.50
CA TYR A 72 -17.34 4.45 -14.31
C TYR A 72 -16.52 5.74 -14.24
N TRP A 73 -15.63 6.01 -15.19
CA TRP A 73 -14.75 7.17 -15.19
C TRP A 73 -15.00 8.10 -16.34
N GLU A 74 -14.96 9.39 -16.05
CA GLU A 74 -14.94 10.45 -17.04
C GLU A 74 -13.60 11.18 -16.96
N ILE A 75 -12.88 11.22 -18.07
CA ILE A 75 -11.58 11.89 -18.21
C ILE A 75 -11.74 13.09 -19.14
N ALA A 76 -11.53 14.28 -18.57
CA ALA A 76 -11.60 15.54 -19.29
C ALA A 76 -10.53 15.59 -20.40
N PRO A 77 -10.85 16.13 -21.60
CA PRO A 77 -9.94 16.13 -22.74
C PRO A 77 -8.53 16.67 -22.45
N GLU A 78 -8.45 17.72 -21.63
CA GLU A 78 -7.21 18.41 -21.25
C GLU A 78 -6.22 17.54 -20.47
N VAL A 79 -6.68 16.50 -19.76
CA VAL A 79 -5.82 15.59 -18.99
C VAL A 79 -5.60 14.23 -19.66
N ARG A 80 -6.25 13.95 -20.80
CA ARG A 80 -6.14 12.63 -21.45
C ARG A 80 -4.72 12.29 -21.88
N ALA A 81 -3.98 13.26 -22.42
CA ALA A 81 -2.61 13.05 -22.88
C ALA A 81 -1.68 12.70 -21.70
N ILE A 82 -1.77 13.43 -20.59
CA ILE A 82 -0.95 13.15 -19.40
C ILE A 82 -1.36 11.83 -18.74
N ALA A 83 -2.66 11.52 -18.68
CA ALA A 83 -3.16 10.24 -18.16
C ALA A 83 -2.69 9.05 -18.99
N GLY A 84 -2.75 9.16 -20.33
CA GLY A 84 -2.28 8.10 -21.24
C GLY A 84 -0.76 7.88 -21.19
N ALA A 85 0.02 8.94 -20.96
CA ALA A 85 1.47 8.86 -20.82
C ALA A 85 1.93 8.38 -19.43
N ASN A 86 1.06 8.39 -18.42
CA ASN A 86 1.36 8.04 -17.03
C ASN A 86 0.23 7.13 -16.47
N PRO A 87 0.05 5.92 -17.03
CA PRO A 87 -1.05 5.03 -16.62
C PRO A 87 -1.00 4.68 -15.13
N GLU A 88 0.19 4.61 -14.54
CA GLU A 88 0.41 4.36 -13.13
C GLU A 88 -0.05 5.53 -12.24
N ALA A 89 0.11 6.76 -12.71
CA ALA A 89 -0.43 7.95 -12.05
C ALA A 89 -1.97 8.03 -12.18
N LEU A 90 -2.53 7.58 -13.30
CA LEU A 90 -3.98 7.44 -13.47
C LEU A 90 -4.56 6.42 -12.50
N ILE A 91 -3.92 5.26 -12.33
CA ILE A 91 -4.31 4.24 -11.35
C ILE A 91 -4.37 4.84 -9.94
N ALA A 92 -3.31 5.53 -9.52
CA ALA A 92 -3.26 6.17 -8.21
C ALA A 92 -4.33 7.27 -8.05
N ALA A 93 -4.61 8.05 -9.10
CA ALA A 93 -5.65 9.08 -9.07
C ALA A 93 -7.08 8.48 -8.99
N LYS A 94 -7.34 7.39 -9.71
CA LYS A 94 -8.61 6.64 -9.61
C LYS A 94 -8.79 6.06 -8.20
N ALA A 95 -7.74 5.47 -7.65
CA ALA A 95 -7.72 4.95 -6.28
C ALA A 95 -8.02 6.05 -5.23
N ASP A 96 -7.42 7.24 -5.38
CA ASP A 96 -7.68 8.39 -4.51
C ASP A 96 -9.16 8.78 -4.48
N LEU A 97 -9.83 8.79 -5.64
CA LEU A 97 -11.23 9.20 -5.77
C LEU A 97 -12.23 8.09 -5.41
N ALA A 98 -11.94 6.84 -5.77
CA ALA A 98 -12.81 5.71 -5.47
C ALA A 98 -12.64 5.21 -4.02
N HIS A 99 -11.53 5.55 -3.36
CA HIS A 99 -11.12 4.97 -2.08
C HIS A 99 -11.10 3.43 -2.13
N GLY A 100 -10.70 2.88 -3.27
CA GLY A 100 -10.81 1.47 -3.61
C GLY A 100 -9.60 0.95 -4.35
N GLY A 101 -9.25 -0.31 -4.09
CA GLY A 101 -8.10 -0.95 -4.68
C GLY A 101 -7.78 -2.30 -4.07
N ASN A 102 -6.82 -2.97 -4.68
CA ASN A 102 -6.14 -4.16 -4.19
C ASN A 102 -4.63 -3.86 -4.04
N CYS A 103 -3.77 -4.88 -3.93
CA CYS A 103 -2.32 -4.70 -3.72
C CYS A 103 -1.67 -3.76 -4.75
N GLY A 104 -1.97 -3.91 -6.04
CA GLY A 104 -1.44 -3.05 -7.11
C GLY A 104 -1.80 -1.57 -6.93
N GLU A 105 -3.08 -1.27 -6.71
CA GLU A 105 -3.53 0.11 -6.51
C GLU A 105 -2.98 0.72 -5.21
N HIS A 106 -2.89 -0.08 -4.15
CA HIS A 106 -2.25 0.30 -2.88
C HIS A 106 -0.76 0.65 -3.09
N ALA A 107 -0.03 -0.17 -3.85
CA ALA A 107 1.37 0.07 -4.17
C ALA A 107 1.55 1.34 -5.01
N TRP A 108 0.69 1.59 -6.01
CA TRP A 108 0.78 2.81 -6.83
C TRP A 108 0.48 4.08 -6.03
N VAL A 109 -0.49 4.06 -5.12
CA VAL A 109 -0.75 5.22 -4.24
C VAL A 109 0.47 5.50 -3.35
N ALA A 110 1.08 4.47 -2.75
CA ALA A 110 2.30 4.62 -1.96
C ALA A 110 3.49 5.10 -2.81
N TYR A 111 3.67 4.56 -4.01
CA TYR A 111 4.73 4.96 -4.92
C TYR A 111 4.66 6.44 -5.28
N HIS A 112 3.48 6.94 -5.65
CA HIS A 112 3.31 8.37 -5.96
C HIS A 112 3.43 9.26 -4.73
N TYR A 113 3.03 8.78 -3.54
CA TYR A 113 3.32 9.48 -2.29
C TYR A 113 4.83 9.61 -2.07
N LEU A 114 5.58 8.51 -2.23
CA LEU A 114 7.02 8.49 -2.05
C LEU A 114 7.75 9.31 -3.11
N ARG A 115 7.35 9.24 -4.38
CA ARG A 115 7.90 10.08 -5.45
C ARG A 115 7.89 11.55 -5.08
N GLN A 116 6.78 12.02 -4.48
CA GLN A 116 6.61 13.41 -4.06
C GLN A 116 7.34 13.75 -2.75
N ASN A 117 7.42 12.82 -1.79
CA ASN A 117 7.84 13.12 -0.41
C ASN A 117 9.20 12.52 0.00
N ALA A 118 9.83 11.71 -0.85
CA ALA A 118 11.10 11.03 -0.60
C ALA A 118 12.18 11.38 -1.64
N ALA A 119 12.19 12.63 -2.12
CA ALA A 119 13.10 13.09 -3.17
C ALA A 119 14.56 12.65 -2.92
N GLY A 120 15.20 12.10 -3.96
CA GLY A 120 16.55 11.55 -3.90
C GLY A 120 16.65 10.08 -3.47
N GLN A 121 15.56 9.47 -2.97
CA GLN A 121 15.55 8.03 -2.70
C GLN A 121 15.17 7.25 -3.96
N HIS A 122 15.82 6.10 -4.15
CA HIS A 122 15.39 5.13 -5.14
C HIS A 122 14.12 4.43 -4.66
N ILE A 123 13.10 4.38 -5.50
CA ILE A 123 11.80 3.77 -5.19
C ILE A 123 11.38 2.85 -6.34
N GLN A 124 10.81 1.70 -5.99
CA GLN A 124 10.43 0.69 -6.96
C GLN A 124 9.10 0.02 -6.59
N VAL A 125 8.11 0.01 -7.49
CA VAL A 125 6.96 -0.89 -7.35
C VAL A 125 7.41 -2.29 -7.76
N SER A 126 7.30 -3.22 -6.82
CA SER A 126 7.85 -4.56 -6.96
C SER A 126 6.82 -5.64 -6.62
N ALA A 127 7.06 -6.81 -7.17
CA ALA A 127 6.45 -8.06 -6.73
C ALA A 127 7.53 -9.14 -6.61
N LYS A 128 7.18 -10.28 -6.00
CA LYS A 128 8.04 -11.46 -6.02
C LYS A 128 7.49 -12.42 -7.07
N ASP A 129 8.36 -12.91 -7.95
CA ASP A 129 8.00 -13.94 -8.93
C ASP A 129 7.29 -15.13 -8.27
N GLY A 130 6.18 -15.54 -8.87
CA GLY A 130 5.29 -16.59 -8.35
C GLY A 130 4.39 -16.16 -7.18
N LEU A 131 4.39 -14.87 -6.80
CA LEU A 131 3.51 -14.30 -5.79
C LEU A 131 2.78 -13.08 -6.36
N ASP A 132 1.47 -13.21 -6.59
CA ASP A 132 0.59 -12.13 -7.05
C ASP A 132 0.36 -11.09 -5.92
N HIS A 133 1.39 -10.28 -5.65
CA HIS A 133 1.38 -9.24 -4.63
C HIS A 133 2.34 -8.11 -4.98
N ALA A 134 1.84 -6.87 -5.01
CA ALA A 134 2.61 -5.68 -5.29
C ALA A 134 2.80 -4.80 -4.05
N PHE A 135 4.00 -4.24 -3.91
CA PHE A 135 4.42 -3.33 -2.82
C PHE A 135 5.50 -2.37 -3.33
N VAL A 136 5.94 -1.42 -2.50
CA VAL A 136 7.02 -0.49 -2.87
C VAL A 136 8.28 -0.78 -2.06
N LEU A 137 9.42 -0.92 -2.73
CA LEU A 137 10.75 -0.97 -2.12
C LEU A 137 11.37 0.44 -2.15
N ILE A 138 12.03 0.83 -1.05
CA ILE A 138 12.77 2.09 -0.91
C ILE A 138 14.24 1.73 -0.70
N GLY A 139 15.07 2.08 -1.68
CA GLY A 139 16.46 1.64 -1.82
C GLY A 139 16.75 1.14 -3.24
N ASP A 140 18.03 1.05 -3.58
CA ASP A 140 18.53 0.55 -4.85
C ASP A 140 18.62 -0.98 -4.83
N VAL A 141 17.49 -1.61 -5.16
CA VAL A 141 17.33 -3.07 -5.15
C VAL A 141 18.29 -3.77 -6.10
N GLN A 142 18.60 -3.14 -7.25
CA GLN A 142 19.47 -3.71 -8.28
C GLN A 142 20.95 -3.27 -8.13
N GLY A 143 21.23 -2.32 -7.24
CA GLY A 143 22.57 -1.82 -6.96
C GLY A 143 23.17 -2.35 -5.65
N GLU A 144 23.88 -1.46 -4.94
CA GLU A 144 24.75 -1.83 -3.82
C GLU A 144 24.03 -1.90 -2.46
N ASP A 145 22.80 -1.39 -2.37
CA ASP A 145 22.03 -1.43 -1.13
C ASP A 145 21.82 -2.89 -0.69
N LYS A 146 22.03 -3.16 0.59
CA LYS A 146 21.83 -4.49 1.19
C LYS A 146 20.37 -4.70 1.57
N ASP A 147 19.94 -5.95 1.70
CA ASP A 147 18.54 -6.29 2.04
C ASP A 147 18.09 -5.69 3.39
N ASN A 148 19.03 -5.50 4.32
CA ASN A 148 18.79 -4.86 5.61
C ASN A 148 18.82 -3.31 5.56
N GLU A 149 19.05 -2.72 4.39
CA GLU A 149 18.99 -1.28 4.14
C GLU A 149 17.86 -0.87 3.21
N ILE A 150 17.17 -1.84 2.60
CA ILE A 150 16.00 -1.63 1.75
C ILE A 150 14.76 -1.70 2.65
N ALA A 151 13.96 -0.63 2.66
CA ALA A 151 12.69 -0.61 3.38
C ALA A 151 11.52 -0.99 2.46
N VAL A 152 10.46 -1.55 3.03
CA VAL A 152 9.23 -1.90 2.33
C VAL A 152 8.09 -1.00 2.79
N ALA A 153 7.45 -0.34 1.83
CA ALA A 153 6.15 0.29 2.00
C ALA A 153 5.08 -0.59 1.35
N ASP A 154 4.48 -1.47 2.16
CA ASP A 154 3.34 -2.29 1.77
C ASP A 154 2.08 -1.88 2.55
N PRO A 155 1.25 -0.98 1.99
CA PRO A 155 0.02 -0.55 2.62
C PRO A 155 -1.15 -1.52 2.42
N TRP A 156 -1.01 -2.58 1.64
CA TRP A 156 -2.14 -3.46 1.37
C TRP A 156 -2.58 -4.21 2.64
N PRO A 157 -1.73 -4.98 3.36
CA PRO A 157 -2.13 -5.77 4.53
C PRO A 157 -2.98 -5.00 5.54
N THR A 158 -3.96 -5.65 6.17
CA THR A 158 -4.87 -4.95 7.10
C THR A 158 -4.12 -4.27 8.24
N ARG A 159 -3.07 -4.92 8.75
CA ARG A 159 -2.15 -4.42 9.78
C ARG A 159 -0.80 -4.08 9.15
N ALA A 160 -0.84 -3.19 8.17
CA ALA A 160 0.35 -2.76 7.44
C ALA A 160 1.39 -2.13 8.38
N ARG A 161 2.65 -2.56 8.27
CA ARG A 161 3.79 -1.98 8.98
C ARG A 161 4.98 -1.87 8.05
N ALA A 162 5.73 -0.78 8.17
CA ALA A 162 7.01 -0.67 7.48
C ALA A 162 8.00 -1.69 8.08
N CYS A 163 8.68 -2.43 7.23
CA CYS A 163 9.73 -3.37 7.59
C CYS A 163 10.91 -3.27 6.62
N LEU A 164 12.01 -3.94 6.94
CA LEU A 164 13.09 -4.13 5.99
C LEU A 164 12.71 -5.23 4.98
N TRP A 165 13.35 -5.22 3.81
CA TRP A 165 13.09 -6.23 2.79
C TRP A 165 13.31 -7.65 3.30
N GLU A 166 14.39 -7.87 4.05
CA GLU A 166 14.69 -9.16 4.70
C GLU A 166 13.65 -9.65 5.71
N ASP A 167 12.77 -8.76 6.19
CA ASP A 167 11.73 -9.06 7.19
C ASP A 167 10.32 -9.14 6.59
N HIS A 168 10.16 -8.83 5.30
CA HIS A 168 8.88 -8.84 4.61
C HIS A 168 8.42 -10.26 4.27
N PHE A 169 7.11 -10.53 4.30
CA PHE A 169 6.60 -11.89 3.99
C PHE A 169 6.92 -12.34 2.55
N ALA A 170 7.08 -11.38 1.64
CA ALA A 170 7.46 -11.65 0.25
C ALA A 170 8.99 -11.74 0.04
N PHE A 171 9.81 -11.73 1.09
CA PHE A 171 11.27 -11.75 0.94
C PHE A 171 11.76 -12.88 0.02
N THR A 172 12.79 -12.58 -0.75
CA THR A 172 13.63 -13.57 -1.40
C THR A 172 15.08 -13.06 -1.45
N PRO A 173 16.07 -13.93 -1.14
CA PRO A 173 17.48 -13.58 -1.30
C PRO A 173 17.93 -13.59 -2.77
N ASP A 174 17.12 -14.16 -3.67
CA ASP A 174 17.38 -14.17 -5.10
C ASP A 174 16.76 -12.93 -5.74
N ARG A 175 17.55 -11.86 -5.86
CA ARG A 175 17.10 -10.57 -6.41
C ARG A 175 16.60 -10.65 -7.85
N THR A 176 16.94 -11.70 -8.60
CA THR A 176 16.42 -11.91 -9.95
C THR A 176 14.94 -12.27 -9.98
N LYS A 177 14.38 -12.65 -8.84
CA LYS A 177 12.95 -12.94 -8.63
C LYS A 177 12.15 -11.74 -8.13
N ILE A 178 12.78 -10.57 -8.03
CA ILE A 178 12.09 -9.33 -7.72
C ILE A 178 11.66 -8.72 -9.05
N GLU A 179 10.36 -8.74 -9.32
CA GLU A 179 9.78 -8.10 -10.48
C GLU A 179 9.78 -6.59 -10.29
N ASP A 180 10.02 -5.86 -11.38
CA ASP A 180 10.01 -4.40 -11.42
C ASP A 180 8.89 -3.92 -12.35
N TYR A 181 7.92 -3.20 -11.79
CA TYR A 181 6.83 -2.58 -12.56
C TYR A 181 7.08 -1.09 -12.82
N ALA A 182 7.84 -0.42 -11.95
CA ALA A 182 8.36 0.92 -12.15
C ALA A 182 9.46 1.21 -11.13
N SER A 183 10.51 1.86 -11.59
CA SER A 183 11.70 2.17 -10.80
C SER A 183 12.21 3.57 -11.15
N MET A 184 12.51 4.38 -10.12
CA MET A 184 13.11 5.70 -10.31
C MET A 184 13.80 6.21 -9.03
N VAL A 185 14.64 7.23 -9.20
CA VAL A 185 14.96 8.14 -8.09
C VAL A 185 13.83 9.15 -7.97
N ALA A 186 13.20 9.22 -6.79
CA ALA A 186 12.12 10.15 -6.50
C ALA A 186 12.53 11.59 -6.81
N ASP A 187 11.71 12.29 -7.60
CA ASP A 187 11.99 13.61 -8.16
C ASP A 187 11.25 14.75 -7.44
N GLY A 188 10.39 14.42 -6.46
CA GLY A 188 9.54 15.39 -5.78
C GLY A 188 8.30 15.79 -6.58
N GLU A 189 8.05 15.19 -7.74
CA GLU A 189 6.90 15.54 -8.60
C GLU A 189 5.68 14.64 -8.33
N SER A 190 4.49 15.18 -8.62
CA SER A 190 3.23 14.42 -8.59
C SER A 190 2.44 14.63 -9.87
N LYS A 191 2.47 13.64 -10.77
CA LYS A 191 1.61 13.62 -11.97
C LYS A 191 0.17 13.25 -11.62
N LYS A 192 -0.02 12.57 -10.48
CA LYS A 192 -1.33 12.19 -9.93
C LYS A 192 -2.26 13.39 -9.75
N ALA A 193 -1.77 14.49 -9.16
CA ALA A 193 -2.57 15.68 -8.90
C ALA A 193 -3.07 16.36 -10.19
N ALA A 194 -2.23 16.41 -11.23
CA ALA A 194 -2.61 16.96 -12.52
C ALA A 194 -3.69 16.14 -13.22
N ILE A 195 -3.61 14.79 -13.14
CA ILE A 195 -4.64 13.90 -13.69
C ILE A 195 -5.94 14.02 -12.88
N ALA A 196 -5.85 14.04 -11.54
CA ALA A 196 -7.00 14.13 -10.66
C ALA A 196 -7.86 15.37 -10.90
N ALA A 197 -7.27 16.50 -11.34
CA ALA A 197 -7.99 17.72 -11.65
C ALA A 197 -9.01 17.58 -12.80
N GLY A 198 -8.81 16.62 -13.71
CA GLY A 198 -9.71 16.35 -14.84
C GLY A 198 -10.35 14.96 -14.80
N LEU A 199 -10.24 14.26 -13.66
CA LEU A 199 -10.79 12.92 -13.46
C LEU A 199 -11.98 12.98 -12.51
N ARG A 200 -13.09 12.34 -12.88
CA ARG A 200 -14.23 12.16 -11.98
C ARG A 200 -14.97 10.86 -12.25
N LEU A 201 -15.75 10.42 -11.28
CA LEU A 201 -16.71 9.34 -11.48
C LEU A 201 -17.83 9.80 -12.43
N SER A 202 -18.30 8.87 -13.25
CA SER A 202 -19.58 9.00 -13.95
C SER A 202 -20.74 8.93 -12.95
N ALA A 203 -21.95 9.27 -13.38
CA ALA A 203 -23.13 9.16 -12.52
C ALA A 203 -23.33 7.72 -11.99
N GLU A 204 -23.05 6.73 -12.83
CA GLU A 204 -23.13 5.32 -12.47
C GLU A 204 -22.03 4.93 -11.48
N GLY A 205 -20.78 5.35 -11.75
CA GLY A 205 -19.66 5.14 -10.83
C GLY A 205 -19.90 5.76 -9.45
N GLN A 206 -20.48 6.96 -9.43
CA GLN A 206 -20.82 7.68 -8.20
C GLN A 206 -21.90 6.96 -7.38
N ALA A 207 -22.84 6.28 -8.03
CA ALA A 207 -23.82 5.44 -7.37
C ALA A 207 -23.17 4.13 -6.86
N TYR A 208 -22.39 3.47 -7.70
CA TYR A 208 -21.83 2.15 -7.42
C TYR A 208 -20.73 2.15 -6.35
N VAL A 209 -19.97 3.25 -6.21
CA VAL A 209 -18.91 3.37 -5.18
C VAL A 209 -19.45 3.25 -3.74
N ASN A 210 -20.75 3.46 -3.55
CA ASN A 210 -21.44 3.34 -2.26
C ASN A 210 -22.23 2.02 -2.13
N ALA A 211 -22.18 1.14 -3.12
CA ALA A 211 -22.88 -0.14 -3.10
C ALA A 211 -22.40 -1.01 -1.93
N LYS A 212 -23.36 -1.66 -1.27
CA LYS A 212 -23.17 -2.56 -0.14
C LYS A 212 -24.04 -3.78 -0.35
N ALA A 213 -23.54 -4.93 0.06
CA ALA A 213 -24.31 -6.17 0.09
C ALA A 213 -25.05 -6.32 1.42
N SER A 214 -26.01 -7.25 1.48
CA SER A 214 -26.59 -7.70 2.74
C SER A 214 -25.54 -8.42 3.59
N GLN A 215 -25.86 -8.64 4.87
CA GLN A 215 -25.00 -9.43 5.74
C GLN A 215 -24.90 -10.88 5.25
N GLU A 216 -26.03 -11.47 4.82
CA GLU A 216 -26.06 -12.84 4.28
C GLU A 216 -25.20 -12.98 3.03
N GLU A 217 -25.30 -12.05 2.09
CA GLU A 217 -24.47 -12.02 0.88
C GLU A 217 -22.98 -11.85 1.22
N THR A 218 -22.67 -10.98 2.19
CA THR A 218 -21.30 -10.78 2.67
C THR A 218 -20.72 -12.06 3.26
N ASP A 219 -21.49 -12.75 4.10
CA ASP A 219 -21.07 -13.99 4.74
C ASP A 219 -20.93 -15.13 3.73
N GLU A 220 -21.77 -15.18 2.70
CA GLU A 220 -21.64 -16.13 1.60
C GLU A 220 -20.32 -15.94 0.84
N VAL A 221 -20.04 -14.70 0.39
CA VAL A 221 -18.81 -14.38 -0.35
C VAL A 221 -17.58 -14.68 0.48
N VAL A 222 -17.57 -14.27 1.75
CA VAL A 222 -16.44 -14.51 2.64
C VAL A 222 -16.28 -16.00 3.00
N GLY A 223 -17.38 -16.73 3.14
CA GLY A 223 -17.39 -18.18 3.34
C GLY A 223 -16.70 -18.94 2.20
N LYS A 224 -16.73 -18.37 0.99
CA LYS A 224 -16.08 -18.87 -0.23
C LYS A 224 -14.70 -18.25 -0.47
N SER A 225 -14.01 -17.80 0.59
CA SER A 225 -12.71 -17.12 0.50
C SER A 225 -11.66 -17.77 -0.41
N LYS A 226 -11.56 -19.10 -0.45
CA LYS A 226 -10.63 -19.80 -1.35
C LYS A 226 -11.01 -19.69 -2.83
N GLU A 227 -12.29 -19.76 -3.14
CA GLU A 227 -12.82 -19.66 -4.51
C GLU A 227 -12.64 -18.25 -5.05
N TYR A 228 -12.83 -17.24 -4.19
CA TYR A 228 -12.68 -15.83 -4.55
C TYR A 228 -11.28 -15.26 -4.30
N HIS A 229 -10.28 -16.11 -3.98
CA HIS A 229 -8.91 -15.68 -3.70
C HIS A 229 -8.82 -14.54 -2.65
N LEU A 230 -9.67 -14.59 -1.63
CA LEU A 230 -9.72 -13.58 -0.58
C LEU A 230 -8.55 -13.75 0.38
N TRP A 231 -7.93 -12.62 0.71
CA TRP A 231 -6.81 -12.57 1.62
C TRP A 231 -7.25 -12.51 3.07
N ASN A 232 -6.64 -13.38 3.89
CA ASN A 232 -6.95 -13.53 5.32
C ASN A 232 -5.73 -13.43 6.24
N HIS A 233 -4.55 -13.07 5.70
CA HIS A 233 -3.33 -12.91 6.49
C HIS A 233 -3.04 -11.42 6.80
N PRO A 234 -3.25 -10.94 8.02
CA PRO A 234 -3.35 -9.49 8.25
C PRO A 234 -2.01 -8.72 8.20
N ASN A 235 -0.87 -9.40 8.32
CA ASN A 235 0.43 -8.76 8.62
C ASN A 235 1.34 -8.63 7.37
N THR A 236 2.20 -7.62 7.39
CA THR A 236 3.25 -7.33 6.38
C THR A 236 4.55 -8.10 6.62
N GLU A 237 4.85 -8.41 7.88
CA GLU A 237 6.09 -9.10 8.24
C GLU A 237 5.98 -10.62 8.07
N ALA A 238 7.09 -11.27 7.74
CA ALA A 238 7.19 -12.72 7.80
C ALA A 238 6.98 -13.22 9.26
N ASN A 239 6.57 -14.48 9.41
CA ASN A 239 6.35 -15.06 10.73
C ASN A 239 7.65 -15.02 11.57
N GLY A 240 7.61 -14.37 12.73
CA GLY A 240 8.77 -14.16 13.60
C GLY A 240 9.61 -12.91 13.30
N HIS A 241 9.27 -12.14 12.26
CA HIS A 241 10.02 -10.95 11.82
C HIS A 241 9.34 -9.63 12.22
N ARG A 242 8.50 -9.67 13.26
CA ARG A 242 7.82 -8.48 13.76
C ARG A 242 8.72 -7.77 14.78
N PHE A 243 9.41 -6.72 14.34
CA PHE A 243 10.36 -5.97 15.15
C PHE A 243 9.89 -4.54 15.49
N ASN A 244 10.55 -3.98 16.49
CA ASN A 244 10.76 -2.55 16.64
C ASN A 244 12.14 -2.20 16.11
N TYR A 245 12.19 -1.55 14.96
CA TYR A 245 13.44 -1.05 14.40
C TYR A 245 13.88 0.16 15.21
N VAL A 246 15.07 0.09 15.78
CA VAL A 246 15.71 1.17 16.55
C VAL A 246 16.99 1.57 15.87
N ASP A 247 17.31 2.86 15.84
CA ASP A 247 18.63 3.31 15.38
C ASP A 247 19.73 2.90 16.36
N GLN A 248 21.00 3.11 15.98
CA GLN A 248 22.17 2.80 16.81
C GLN A 248 22.21 3.62 18.12
N ASP A 249 21.44 4.71 18.20
CA ASP A 249 21.29 5.54 19.39
C ASP A 249 20.12 5.07 20.29
N GLY A 250 19.38 4.03 19.86
CA GLY A 250 18.31 3.39 20.61
C GLY A 250 16.95 4.08 20.50
N HIS A 251 16.78 4.98 19.52
CA HIS A 251 15.55 5.71 19.24
C HIS A 251 14.65 5.02 18.21
#